data_AF-A0AAJ0CUL4-F1
#
_entry.id   AF-A0AAJ0CUL4-F1
#
_cell.length_a   1.000
_cell.length_b   1.000
_cell.length_c   1.000
_cell.angle_alpha   90.00
_cell.angle_beta   90.00
_cell.angle_gamma   90.00
#
_symmetry.space_group_name_H-M   'P 1'
#
loop_
_entity.id
_entity.type
_entity.pdbx_description
1 polymer ?
#
loop_
_entity_poly.entity_id
_entity_poly.type
_entity_poly.pdbx_seq_one_letter_code
_entity_poly.pdbx_strand_id
1 'polypeptide(L)'
;MYSGDRVALCLIEKNDWQDWHRELVCCFSIGLLLDLYVYVLISTNAPLFSGVVLTLLNGRGLLELQMGPPETIVHILKVGWAMSPQFCPNQLFVKLSLLMFYNRIFWIDKNFTRWLWGVAIAQVLLGIATYVGRWMRCWPVAYTWDRTLLGGSCINIPVFLAINETANSVVDLVMLGLAIRIVSTLHMRTREKIKLSILFSLGGLSAIVGFIKIAEAYTAAC
;
A
#
# COMPACT_ATOMS: atom_id res chain seq x y z
N MET A 1 -48.09 -5.12 -19.60
CA MET A 1 -47.06 -4.49 -18.76
C MET A 1 -45.94 -5.52 -18.54
N TYR A 2 -45.16 -5.84 -19.59
CA TYR A 2 -44.12 -6.88 -19.59
C TYR A 2 -43.04 -6.55 -20.65
N SER A 3 -42.53 -5.31 -20.63
CA SER A 3 -41.57 -4.80 -21.61
C SER A 3 -40.35 -4.11 -20.99
N GLY A 4 -40.11 -4.29 -19.68
CA GLY A 4 -38.95 -3.73 -18.97
C GLY A 4 -37.78 -4.71 -18.84
N ASP A 5 -38.06 -6.00 -18.61
CA ASP A 5 -37.02 -6.95 -18.20
C ASP A 5 -36.08 -7.37 -19.34
N ARG A 6 -36.58 -7.37 -20.59
CA ARG A 6 -35.76 -7.74 -21.77
C ARG A 6 -34.77 -6.65 -22.19
N VAL A 7 -35.04 -5.38 -21.87
CA VAL A 7 -34.11 -4.27 -22.17
C VAL A 7 -32.97 -4.24 -21.14
N ALA A 8 -33.26 -4.53 -19.87
CA ALA A 8 -32.24 -4.66 -18.83
C ALA A 8 -31.29 -5.84 -19.09
N LEU A 9 -31.82 -6.98 -19.54
CA LEU A 9 -31.01 -8.14 -19.93
C LEU A 9 -30.17 -7.88 -21.19
N CYS A 10 -30.69 -7.15 -22.18
CA CYS A 10 -29.94 -6.83 -23.40
C CYS A 10 -28.81 -5.81 -23.17
N LEU A 11 -28.92 -4.92 -22.16
CA LEU A 11 -27.84 -4.04 -21.72
C LEU A 11 -26.76 -4.77 -20.91
N ILE A 12 -27.10 -5.87 -20.23
CA ILE A 12 -26.14 -6.72 -19.51
C ILE A 12 -25.34 -7.60 -20.49
N GLU A 13 -25.89 -7.92 -21.66
CA GLU A 13 -25.27 -8.88 -22.58
C GLU A 13 -24.34 -8.25 -23.63
N LYS A 14 -24.40 -6.94 -23.90
CA LYS A 14 -23.74 -6.36 -25.09
C LYS A 14 -22.51 -5.47 -24.92
N ASN A 15 -21.97 -5.17 -23.72
CA ASN A 15 -20.73 -4.36 -23.68
C ASN A 15 -19.81 -4.43 -22.45
N ASP A 16 -19.95 -5.37 -21.52
CA ASP A 16 -19.41 -5.13 -20.16
C ASP A 16 -18.35 -6.13 -19.65
N TRP A 17 -17.70 -6.93 -20.50
CA TRP A 17 -16.62 -7.84 -20.09
C TRP A 17 -15.23 -7.49 -20.68
N GLN A 18 -15.18 -6.90 -21.88
CA GLN A 18 -13.91 -6.47 -22.49
C GLN A 18 -13.38 -5.15 -21.94
N ASP A 19 -14.26 -4.17 -21.64
CA ASP A 19 -13.86 -2.94 -20.94
C ASP A 19 -13.43 -3.22 -19.49
N TRP A 20 -13.90 -4.32 -18.90
CA TRP A 20 -13.54 -4.78 -17.56
C TRP A 20 -12.15 -5.33 -17.45
N HIS A 21 -11.80 -6.19 -18.40
CA HIS A 21 -10.42 -6.56 -18.59
C HIS A 21 -9.57 -5.31 -18.81
N ARG A 22 -10.05 -4.32 -19.56
CA ARG A 22 -9.27 -3.12 -19.87
C ARG A 22 -9.04 -2.21 -18.65
N GLU A 23 -10.04 -1.99 -17.79
CA GLU A 23 -9.92 -1.17 -16.57
C GLU A 23 -9.19 -1.89 -15.42
N LEU A 24 -9.48 -3.17 -15.18
CA LEU A 24 -8.71 -3.98 -14.21
C LEU A 24 -7.27 -4.12 -14.67
N VAL A 25 -7.04 -4.38 -15.98
CA VAL A 25 -5.69 -4.32 -16.55
C VAL A 25 -5.16 -2.90 -16.47
N CYS A 26 -5.94 -1.82 -16.60
CA CYS A 26 -5.40 -0.46 -16.45
C CYS A 26 -4.94 -0.18 -15.03
N CYS A 27 -5.74 -0.45 -14.00
CA CYS A 27 -5.32 -0.26 -12.60
C CYS A 27 -4.22 -1.25 -12.18
N PHE A 28 -4.28 -2.49 -12.64
CA PHE A 28 -3.25 -3.49 -12.40
C PHE A 28 -1.97 -3.20 -13.22
N SER A 29 -2.08 -2.63 -14.42
CA SER A 29 -0.97 -2.17 -15.26
C SER A 29 -0.38 -0.89 -14.71
N ILE A 30 -1.16 0.05 -14.18
CA ILE A 30 -0.65 1.23 -13.46
C ILE A 30 0.06 0.76 -12.18
N GLY A 31 -0.51 -0.21 -11.45
CA GLY A 31 0.15 -0.90 -10.35
C GLY A 31 1.46 -1.55 -10.79
N LEU A 32 1.46 -2.34 -11.86
CA LEU A 32 2.64 -2.97 -12.45
C LEU A 32 3.65 -1.95 -12.98
N LEU A 33 3.22 -0.82 -13.54
CA LEU A 33 4.09 0.25 -14.03
C LEU A 33 4.71 1.01 -12.87
N LEU A 34 3.99 1.18 -11.76
CA LEU A 34 4.52 1.69 -10.51
C LEU A 34 5.44 0.67 -9.84
N ASP A 35 5.12 -0.61 -9.87
CA ASP A 35 6.00 -1.69 -9.42
C ASP A 35 7.22 -1.80 -10.32
N LEU A 36 7.10 -1.57 -11.63
CA LEU A 36 8.21 -1.52 -12.58
C LEU A 36 9.04 -0.26 -12.34
N TYR A 37 8.42 0.88 -12.07
CA TYR A 37 9.07 2.14 -11.72
C TYR A 37 9.80 2.03 -10.39
N VAL A 38 9.18 1.42 -9.38
CA VAL A 38 9.76 1.10 -8.07
C VAL A 38 10.86 0.06 -8.24
N TYR A 39 10.69 -0.97 -9.07
CA TYR A 39 11.73 -1.94 -9.40
C TYR A 39 12.89 -1.30 -10.16
N VAL A 40 12.63 -0.34 -11.03
CA VAL A 40 13.65 0.45 -11.74
C VAL A 40 14.36 1.41 -10.78
N LEU A 41 13.65 2.04 -9.84
CA LEU A 41 14.24 2.85 -8.77
C LEU A 41 15.07 1.99 -7.81
N ILE A 42 14.56 0.81 -7.44
CA ILE A 42 15.28 -0.15 -6.62
C ILE A 42 16.48 -0.66 -7.40
N SER A 43 16.39 -1.00 -8.69
CA SER A 43 17.50 -1.54 -9.48
C SER A 43 18.58 -0.51 -9.81
N THR A 44 18.20 0.75 -10.01
CA THR A 44 19.14 1.88 -10.16
C THR A 44 19.86 2.22 -8.86
N ASN A 45 19.21 2.02 -7.70
CA ASN A 45 19.82 2.18 -6.37
C ASN A 45 20.33 0.85 -5.75
N ALA A 46 20.09 -0.29 -6.40
CA ALA A 46 20.45 -1.63 -5.95
C ALA A 46 21.96 -1.86 -5.83
N PRO A 47 22.85 -1.26 -6.66
CA PRO A 47 24.28 -1.41 -6.43
C PRO A 47 24.74 -0.76 -5.12
N LEU A 48 24.07 0.32 -4.69
CA LEU A 48 24.33 0.95 -3.39
C LEU A 48 23.72 0.14 -2.24
N PHE A 49 22.50 -0.37 -2.43
CA PHE A 49 21.87 -1.23 -1.42
C PHE A 49 22.61 -2.56 -1.25
N SER A 50 23.07 -3.19 -2.34
CA SER A 50 23.90 -4.40 -2.30
C SER A 50 25.27 -4.13 -1.69
N GLY A 51 25.86 -2.94 -1.91
CA GLY A 51 27.10 -2.51 -1.25
C GLY A 51 26.95 -2.35 0.27
N VAL A 52 25.82 -1.80 0.73
CA VAL A 52 25.48 -1.71 2.17
C VAL A 52 25.21 -3.09 2.76
N VAL A 53 24.46 -3.93 2.05
CA VAL A 53 24.19 -5.31 2.50
C VAL A 53 25.47 -6.14 2.53
N LEU A 54 26.36 -6.03 1.54
CA LEU A 54 27.67 -6.71 1.55
C LEU A 54 28.54 -6.25 2.71
N THR A 55 28.54 -4.96 3.04
CA THR A 55 29.32 -4.44 4.18
C THR A 55 28.76 -4.90 5.53
N LEU A 56 27.43 -5.02 5.65
CA LEU A 56 26.75 -5.61 6.81
C LEU A 56 26.97 -7.13 6.92
N LEU A 57 26.89 -7.86 5.80
CA LEU A 57 27.12 -9.32 5.73
C LEU A 57 28.59 -9.68 5.99
N ASN A 58 29.53 -8.78 5.74
CA ASN A 58 30.94 -8.94 6.13
C ASN A 58 31.18 -8.79 7.65
N GLY A 59 30.11 -8.71 8.45
CA GLY A 59 30.20 -8.66 9.92
C GLY A 59 30.65 -7.32 10.48
N ARG A 60 30.75 -6.27 9.65
CA ARG A 60 30.95 -4.91 10.17
C ARG A 60 29.62 -4.41 10.70
N GLY A 61 29.53 -4.26 12.03
CA GLY A 61 28.34 -3.73 12.68
C GLY A 61 28.02 -2.30 12.24
N LEU A 62 26.78 -1.85 12.46
CA LEU A 62 26.34 -0.46 12.18
C LEU A 62 27.25 0.60 12.84
N LEU A 63 27.92 0.25 13.94
CA LEU A 63 28.88 1.10 14.65
C LEU A 63 30.14 1.42 13.82
N GLU A 64 30.62 0.47 13.02
CA GLU A 64 31.78 0.65 12.13
C GLU A 64 31.42 1.45 10.87
N LEU A 65 30.16 1.39 10.43
CA LEU A 65 29.66 2.25 9.35
C LEU A 65 29.50 3.70 9.81
N GLN A 66 29.12 3.93 11.07
CA GLN A 66 29.08 5.27 11.69
C GLN A 66 30.49 5.91 11.77
N MET A 67 31.55 5.09 11.79
CA MET A 67 32.97 5.48 11.86
C MET A 67 33.64 5.55 10.47
N GLY A 68 32.93 5.19 9.40
CA GLY A 68 33.41 5.29 8.03
C GLY A 68 33.50 6.74 7.53
N PRO A 69 34.09 6.99 6.35
CA PRO A 69 34.16 8.34 5.79
C PRO A 69 32.75 8.96 5.65
N PRO A 70 32.56 10.22 6.10
CA PRO A 70 31.24 10.83 6.29
C PRO A 70 30.43 10.94 5.00
N GLU A 71 31.10 11.02 3.85
CA GLU A 71 30.49 11.01 2.53
C GLU A 71 29.67 9.75 2.24
N THR A 72 30.15 8.57 2.64
CA THR A 72 29.46 7.29 2.40
C THR A 72 28.17 7.21 3.23
N ILE A 73 28.23 7.67 4.48
CA ILE A 73 27.07 7.65 5.40
C ILE A 73 25.96 8.57 4.89
N VAL A 74 26.31 9.78 4.45
CA VAL A 74 25.34 10.74 3.92
C VAL A 74 24.67 10.21 2.64
N HIS A 75 25.42 9.51 1.78
CA HIS A 75 24.85 8.87 0.60
C HIS A 75 23.85 7.77 0.96
N ILE A 76 24.18 6.91 1.94
CA ILE A 76 23.29 5.85 2.43
C ILE A 76 22.01 6.44 3.02
N LEU A 77 22.12 7.49 3.83
CA LEU A 77 20.97 8.16 4.45
C LEU A 77 20.05 8.81 3.40
N LYS A 78 20.61 9.47 2.38
CA LYS A 78 19.84 10.07 1.29
C LYS A 78 19.07 9.03 0.47
N VAL A 79 19.72 7.90 0.14
CA VAL A 79 19.07 6.79 -0.59
C VAL A 79 17.98 6.14 0.25
N GLY A 80 18.25 5.86 1.53
CA GLY A 80 17.26 5.29 2.44
C GLY A 80 16.04 6.18 2.64
N TRP A 81 16.26 7.50 2.72
CA TRP A 81 15.19 8.49 2.80
C TRP A 81 14.32 8.52 1.53
N ALA A 82 14.93 8.48 0.33
CA ALA A 82 14.20 8.48 -0.94
C ALA A 82 13.39 7.19 -1.19
N MET A 83 13.89 6.05 -0.70
CA MET A 83 13.25 4.75 -0.90
C MET A 83 12.06 4.51 0.05
N SER A 84 12.15 4.95 1.30
CA SER A 84 11.15 4.67 2.33
C SER A 84 9.69 5.11 2.03
N PRO A 85 9.39 6.23 1.34
CA PRO A 85 8.02 6.62 1.02
C PRO A 85 7.41 5.85 -0.17
N GLN A 86 8.21 5.16 -1.00
CA GLN A 86 7.74 4.50 -2.23
C GLN A 86 6.78 3.34 -1.97
N PHE A 87 6.83 2.75 -0.78
CA PHE A 87 5.92 1.67 -0.39
C PHE A 87 4.46 2.12 -0.25
N CYS A 88 4.22 3.38 0.12
CA CYS A 88 2.89 3.93 0.36
C CYS A 88 1.98 3.93 -0.89
N PRO A 89 2.40 4.46 -2.06
CA PRO A 89 1.56 4.44 -3.25
C PRO A 89 1.22 3.01 -3.69
N ASN A 90 2.18 2.07 -3.65
CA ASN A 90 1.92 0.68 -4.06
C ASN A 90 0.81 0.05 -3.21
N GLN A 91 0.86 0.23 -1.88
CA GLN A 91 -0.23 -0.22 -1.01
C GLN A 91 -1.58 0.45 -1.32
N LEU A 92 -1.57 1.75 -1.62
CA LEU A 92 -2.79 2.48 -1.96
C LEU A 92 -3.47 1.89 -3.21
N PHE A 93 -2.71 1.68 -4.29
CA PHE A 93 -3.27 1.22 -5.56
C PHE A 93 -3.84 -0.19 -5.48
N VAL A 94 -3.19 -1.10 -4.74
CA VAL A 94 -3.72 -2.45 -4.51
C VAL A 94 -5.09 -2.40 -3.80
N LYS A 95 -5.20 -1.56 -2.77
CA LYS A 95 -6.45 -1.38 -2.01
C LYS A 95 -7.56 -0.74 -2.85
N LEU A 96 -7.22 0.25 -3.67
CA LEU A 96 -8.17 0.89 -4.60
C LEU A 96 -8.68 -0.07 -5.67
N SER A 97 -7.81 -0.93 -6.19
CA SER A 97 -8.19 -1.99 -7.15
C SER A 97 -9.22 -2.95 -6.54
N LEU A 98 -9.02 -3.36 -5.28
CA LEU A 98 -9.97 -4.19 -4.54
C LEU A 98 -11.31 -3.47 -4.30
N LEU A 99 -11.28 -2.18 -3.93
CA LEU A 99 -12.51 -1.41 -3.72
C LEU A 99 -13.33 -1.22 -5.00
N MET A 100 -12.66 -0.92 -6.12
CA MET A 100 -13.30 -0.82 -7.43
C MET A 100 -14.00 -2.13 -7.79
N PHE A 101 -13.33 -3.26 -7.52
CA PHE A 101 -13.90 -4.59 -7.69
C PHE A 101 -15.12 -4.85 -6.78
N TYR A 102 -15.10 -4.41 -5.52
CA TYR A 102 -16.27 -4.53 -4.62
C TYR A 102 -17.44 -3.64 -5.06
N ASN A 103 -17.17 -2.42 -5.53
CA ASN A 103 -18.21 -1.51 -5.99
C ASN A 103 -18.96 -2.06 -7.20
N ARG A 104 -18.26 -2.77 -8.09
CA ARG A 104 -18.87 -3.47 -9.23
C ARG A 104 -19.82 -4.57 -8.81
N ILE A 105 -19.41 -5.41 -7.86
CA ILE A 105 -20.16 -6.62 -7.51
C ILE A 105 -21.46 -6.30 -6.75
N PHE A 106 -21.49 -5.19 -6.02
CA PHE A 106 -22.65 -4.69 -5.28
C PHE A 106 -23.23 -3.39 -5.84
N TRP A 107 -22.99 -3.08 -7.12
CA TRP A 107 -23.48 -1.86 -7.76
C TRP A 107 -25.00 -1.65 -7.61
N ILE A 108 -25.75 -2.73 -7.42
CA ILE A 108 -27.20 -2.73 -7.24
C ILE A 108 -27.63 -1.99 -5.96
N ASP A 109 -26.81 -2.01 -4.90
CA ASP A 109 -27.14 -1.35 -3.62
C ASP A 109 -26.43 0.01 -3.49
N LYS A 110 -27.18 1.08 -3.76
CA LYS A 110 -26.67 2.46 -3.76
C LYS A 110 -26.13 2.92 -2.40
N ASN A 111 -26.65 2.39 -1.29
CA ASN A 111 -26.16 2.74 0.05
C ASN A 111 -24.79 2.12 0.30
N PHE A 112 -24.60 0.87 -0.15
CA PHE A 112 -23.33 0.17 -0.06
C PHE A 112 -22.25 0.80 -0.94
N THR A 113 -22.60 1.17 -2.18
CA THR A 113 -21.70 1.91 -3.08
C THR A 113 -21.25 3.25 -2.47
N ARG A 114 -22.14 4.00 -1.81
CA ARG A 114 -21.76 5.26 -1.14
C ARG A 114 -20.76 5.04 0.00
N TRP A 115 -20.95 3.99 0.79
CA TRP A 115 -20.01 3.59 1.84
C TRP A 115 -18.64 3.22 1.28
N LEU A 116 -18.60 2.43 0.20
CA LEU A 116 -17.36 2.06 -0.51
C LEU A 116 -16.58 3.28 -1.00
N TRP A 117 -17.25 4.24 -1.63
CA TRP A 117 -16.60 5.50 -2.04
C TRP A 117 -16.05 6.29 -0.85
N GLY A 118 -16.76 6.30 0.28
CA GLY A 118 -16.26 6.90 1.52
C GLY A 118 -14.95 6.26 1.99
N VAL A 119 -14.88 4.92 1.98
CA VAL A 119 -13.65 4.18 2.33
C VAL A 119 -12.53 4.43 1.31
N ALA A 120 -12.83 4.51 0.02
CA ALA A 120 -11.86 4.82 -1.02
C ALA A 120 -11.21 6.19 -0.80
N ILE A 121 -12.04 7.22 -0.57
CA ILE A 121 -11.58 8.59 -0.33
C ILE A 121 -10.75 8.63 0.95
N ALA A 122 -11.22 8.00 2.04
CA ALA A 122 -10.46 7.93 3.29
C ALA A 122 -9.09 7.27 3.08
N GLN A 123 -9.01 6.19 2.31
CA GLN A 123 -7.76 5.52 2.00
C GLN A 123 -6.80 6.40 1.19
N VAL A 124 -7.31 7.14 0.19
CA VAL A 124 -6.53 8.11 -0.60
C VAL A 124 -5.97 9.21 0.30
N LEU A 125 -6.80 9.79 1.18
CA LEU A 125 -6.36 10.84 2.09
C LEU A 125 -5.29 10.33 3.07
N LEU A 126 -5.49 9.15 3.66
CA LEU A 126 -4.51 8.51 4.54
C LEU A 126 -3.20 8.17 3.79
N GLY A 127 -3.29 7.67 2.56
CA GLY A 127 -2.13 7.36 1.73
C GLY A 127 -1.32 8.60 1.34
N ILE A 128 -1.99 9.71 1.00
CA ILE A 128 -1.31 10.98 0.69
C ILE A 128 -0.68 11.56 1.95
N ALA A 129 -1.40 11.59 3.07
CA ALA A 129 -0.89 12.12 4.33
C ALA A 129 0.35 11.33 4.82
N THR A 130 0.29 9.99 4.76
CA THR A 130 1.42 9.12 5.10
C THR A 130 2.60 9.31 4.16
N TYR A 131 2.36 9.44 2.85
CA TYR A 131 3.41 9.67 1.86
C TYR A 131 4.13 10.99 2.13
N VAL A 132 3.40 12.09 2.27
CA VAL A 132 3.97 13.41 2.56
C VAL A 132 4.69 13.42 3.91
N GLY A 133 4.08 12.83 4.95
CA GLY A 133 4.72 12.71 6.26
C GLY A 133 6.01 11.89 6.25
N ARG A 134 6.11 10.89 5.35
CA ARG A 134 7.34 10.11 5.17
C ARG A 134 8.43 10.85 4.40
N TRP A 135 8.09 11.78 3.52
CA TRP A 135 9.05 12.70 2.90
C TRP A 135 9.52 13.75 3.90
N MET A 136 8.58 14.33 4.64
CA MET A 136 8.81 15.42 5.60
C MET A 136 8.95 14.93 7.05
N ARG A 137 9.72 13.85 7.27
CA ARG A 137 9.92 13.32 8.64
C ARG A 137 10.73 14.26 9.54
N CYS A 138 11.63 15.03 8.95
CA CYS A 138 12.42 16.04 9.66
C CYS A 138 12.20 17.40 9.01
N TRP A 139 12.14 18.43 9.84
CA TRP A 139 12.05 19.81 9.41
C TRP A 139 13.24 20.60 9.96
N PRO A 140 14.11 21.18 9.10
CA PRO A 140 14.18 21.00 7.65
C PRO A 140 14.63 19.59 7.25
N VAL A 141 14.31 19.14 6.03
CA VAL A 141 14.66 17.78 5.54
C VAL A 141 16.18 17.51 5.62
N ALA A 142 17.00 18.55 5.45
CA ALA A 142 18.45 18.47 5.57
C ALA A 142 18.95 17.98 6.94
N TYR A 143 18.15 18.17 7.99
CA TYR A 143 18.45 17.68 9.34
C TYR A 143 18.51 16.15 9.43
N THR A 144 17.97 15.44 8.42
CA THR A 144 18.02 13.97 8.34
C THR A 144 19.46 13.46 8.19
N TRP A 145 20.31 14.16 7.42
CA TRP A 145 21.70 13.77 7.17
C TRP A 145 22.73 14.70 7.82
N ASP A 146 22.33 15.93 8.16
CA ASP A 146 23.18 16.88 8.88
C ASP A 146 22.53 17.32 10.19
N ARG A 147 22.88 16.63 11.28
CA ARG A 147 22.36 16.93 12.62
C ARG A 147 23.02 18.14 13.28
N THR A 148 23.97 18.79 12.62
CA THR A 148 24.61 20.01 13.14
C THR A 148 23.78 21.27 12.89
N LEU A 149 22.73 21.19 12.05
CA LEU A 149 21.79 22.28 11.82
C LEU A 149 21.01 22.63 13.10
N LEU A 150 21.23 23.85 13.60
CA LEU A 150 20.52 24.41 14.75
C LEU A 150 19.03 24.62 14.43
N GLY A 151 18.15 24.11 15.29
CA GLY A 151 16.69 24.26 15.19
C GLY A 151 15.97 23.17 14.37
N GLY A 152 16.68 22.13 13.93
CA GLY A 152 16.05 20.98 13.28
C GLY A 152 15.33 20.06 14.27
N SER A 153 14.14 19.59 13.90
CA SER A 153 13.38 18.59 14.66
C SER A 153 12.88 17.48 13.76
N CYS A 154 12.93 16.24 14.26
CA CYS A 154 12.41 15.06 13.58
C CYS A 154 11.23 14.48 14.34
N ILE A 155 10.24 13.97 13.61
CA ILE A 155 9.15 13.21 14.20
C ILE A 155 9.69 11.89 14.76
N ASN A 156 9.06 11.40 15.82
CA ASN A 156 9.41 10.12 16.42
C ASN A 156 8.96 8.99 15.48
N ILE A 157 9.90 8.45 14.70
CA ILE A 157 9.62 7.51 13.60
C ILE A 157 8.85 6.27 14.06
N PRO A 158 9.19 5.60 15.18
CA PRO A 158 8.46 4.41 15.64
C PRO A 158 7.00 4.72 15.95
N VAL A 159 6.74 5.83 16.65
CA VAL A 159 5.39 6.27 17.03
C VAL A 159 4.57 6.64 15.78
N PHE A 160 5.16 7.44 14.87
CA PHE A 160 4.51 7.79 13.62
C PHE A 160 4.19 6.54 12.79
N LEU A 161 5.13 5.60 12.69
CA LEU A 161 4.92 4.36 11.97
C LEU A 161 3.81 3.51 12.61
N ALA A 162 3.82 3.35 13.93
CA ALA A 162 2.82 2.59 14.67
C ALA A 162 1.40 3.12 14.43
N ILE A 163 1.19 4.44 14.52
CA ILE A 163 -0.11 5.07 14.29
C ILE A 163 -0.61 4.83 12.87
N ASN A 164 0.26 5.04 11.87
CA ASN A 164 -0.12 4.89 10.47
C ASN A 164 -0.37 3.43 10.07
N GLU A 165 0.48 2.50 10.52
CA GLU A 165 0.29 1.06 10.30
C GLU A 165 -0.97 0.55 11.01
N THR A 166 -1.30 1.08 12.19
CA THR A 166 -2.56 0.77 12.89
C THR A 166 -3.77 1.23 12.07
N ALA A 167 -3.81 2.50 11.64
CA ALA A 167 -4.90 3.00 10.82
C ALA A 167 -5.06 2.19 9.52
N ASN A 168 -3.94 1.87 8.87
CA ASN A 168 -3.93 1.10 7.63
C ASN A 168 -4.41 -0.35 7.83
N SER A 169 -4.03 -1.00 8.93
CA SER A 169 -4.48 -2.36 9.29
C SER A 169 -5.97 -2.41 9.60
N VAL A 170 -6.51 -1.38 10.26
CA VAL A 170 -7.95 -1.26 10.52
C VAL A 170 -8.74 -1.24 9.21
N VAL A 171 -8.27 -0.49 8.20
CA VAL A 171 -8.93 -0.48 6.89
C VAL A 171 -8.87 -1.87 6.23
N ASP A 172 -7.76 -2.59 6.38
CA ASP A 172 -7.64 -3.96 5.84
C ASP A 172 -8.63 -4.92 6.48
N LEU A 173 -8.88 -4.80 7.79
CA LEU A 173 -9.90 -5.59 8.48
C LEU A 173 -11.31 -5.25 8.02
N VAL A 174 -11.60 -3.97 7.77
CA VAL A 174 -12.89 -3.55 7.21
C VAL A 174 -13.08 -4.15 5.82
N MET A 175 -12.05 -4.07 4.95
CA MET A 175 -12.10 -4.69 3.62
C MET A 175 -12.25 -6.21 3.69
N LEU A 176 -11.58 -6.87 4.64
CA LEU A 176 -11.70 -8.32 4.89
C LEU A 176 -13.09 -8.71 5.44
N GLY A 177 -13.71 -7.85 6.23
CA GLY A 177 -15.10 -8.03 6.65
C GLY A 177 -16.06 -7.95 5.47
N LEU A 178 -15.90 -6.92 4.62
CA LEU A 178 -16.68 -6.77 3.39
C LEU A 178 -16.52 -8.01 2.51
N ALA A 179 -15.28 -8.37 2.21
CA ALA A 179 -14.88 -9.57 1.49
C ALA A 179 -15.65 -10.84 1.88
N ILE A 180 -15.67 -11.17 3.17
CA ILE A 180 -16.34 -12.36 3.70
C ILE A 180 -17.86 -12.26 3.46
N ARG A 181 -18.44 -11.07 3.67
CA ARG A 181 -19.85 -10.80 3.35
C ARG A 181 -20.14 -11.07 1.87
N ILE A 182 -19.25 -10.63 0.97
CA ILE A 182 -19.38 -10.86 -0.49
C ILE A 182 -19.41 -12.36 -0.80
N VAL A 183 -18.43 -13.10 -0.30
CA VAL A 183 -18.31 -14.55 -0.58
C VAL A 183 -19.51 -15.32 -0.06
N SER A 184 -20.04 -14.95 1.11
CA SER A 184 -21.19 -15.63 1.71
C SER A 184 -22.51 -15.39 0.98
N THR A 185 -22.64 -14.27 0.27
CA THR A 185 -23.90 -13.86 -0.39
C THR A 185 -23.98 -14.27 -1.86
N LEU A 186 -22.86 -14.65 -2.46
CA LEU A 186 -22.73 -14.77 -3.90
C LEU A 186 -22.68 -16.23 -4.38
N HIS A 187 -23.77 -16.69 -5.02
CA HIS A 187 -23.91 -18.02 -5.62
C HIS A 187 -23.16 -18.14 -6.97
N MET A 188 -21.83 -17.96 -6.96
CA MET A 188 -21.00 -18.00 -8.18
C MET A 188 -20.48 -19.41 -8.52
N ARG A 189 -20.13 -19.61 -9.80
CA ARG A 189 -19.41 -20.82 -10.25
C ARG A 189 -18.06 -20.95 -9.54
N THR A 190 -17.68 -22.19 -9.19
CA THR A 190 -16.49 -22.52 -8.36
C THR A 190 -15.20 -21.87 -8.85
N ARG A 191 -15.02 -21.66 -10.16
CA ARG A 191 -13.82 -21.02 -10.74
C ARG A 191 -13.65 -19.56 -10.33
N GLU A 192 -14.73 -18.79 -10.23
CA GLU A 192 -14.68 -17.39 -9.82
C GLU A 192 -14.51 -17.27 -8.30
N LYS A 193 -15.17 -18.18 -7.57
CA LYS A 193 -15.02 -18.31 -6.11
C LYS A 193 -13.55 -18.55 -5.70
N ILE A 194 -12.80 -19.34 -6.47
CA ILE A 194 -11.36 -19.57 -6.22
C ILE A 194 -10.54 -18.29 -6.41
N LYS A 195 -10.75 -17.54 -7.49
CA LYS A 195 -10.03 -16.27 -7.73
C LYS A 195 -10.28 -15.25 -6.62
N LEU A 196 -11.55 -15.10 -6.22
CA LEU A 196 -11.97 -14.29 -5.09
C LEU A 196 -11.32 -14.75 -3.78
N SER A 197 -11.33 -16.05 -3.50
CA SER A 197 -10.71 -16.62 -2.30
C SER A 197 -9.22 -16.31 -2.20
N ILE A 198 -8.48 -16.38 -3.31
CA ILE A 198 -7.04 -16.06 -3.34
C ILE A 198 -6.82 -14.59 -2.97
N LEU A 199 -7.59 -13.67 -3.56
CA LEU A 199 -7.52 -12.24 -3.24
C LEU A 199 -7.82 -11.97 -1.76
N PHE A 200 -8.82 -12.65 -1.19
CA PHE A 200 -9.15 -12.50 0.22
C PHE A 200 -8.10 -13.10 1.15
N SER A 201 -7.50 -14.23 0.79
CA SER A 201 -6.38 -14.80 1.55
C SER A 201 -5.18 -13.85 1.57
N LEU A 202 -4.86 -13.21 0.45
CA LEU A 202 -3.78 -12.21 0.38
C LEU A 202 -4.09 -10.99 1.28
N GLY A 203 -5.32 -10.49 1.26
CA GLY A 203 -5.76 -9.42 2.16
C GLY A 203 -5.69 -9.81 3.64
N GLY A 204 -6.17 -11.01 3.99
CA GLY A 204 -6.11 -11.53 5.36
C GLY A 204 -4.69 -11.70 5.90
N LEU A 205 -3.78 -12.22 5.08
CA LEU A 205 -2.36 -12.31 5.44
C LEU A 205 -1.75 -10.93 5.68
N SER A 206 -2.10 -9.93 4.86
CA SER A 206 -1.59 -8.57 5.05
C SER A 206 -2.03 -7.94 6.37
N ALA A 207 -3.26 -8.21 6.82
CA ALA A 207 -3.76 -7.75 8.12
C ALA A 207 -2.99 -8.36 9.29
N ILE A 208 -2.68 -9.67 9.23
CA ILE A 208 -1.88 -10.36 10.25
C ILE A 208 -0.47 -9.76 10.33
N VAL A 209 0.17 -9.53 9.19
CA VAL A 209 1.49 -8.87 9.13
C VAL A 209 1.45 -7.46 9.71
N GLY A 210 0.36 -6.72 9.48
CA GLY A 210 0.13 -5.41 10.09
C GLY A 210 0.19 -5.45 11.62
N PHE A 211 -0.51 -6.40 12.25
CA PHE A 211 -0.46 -6.58 13.71
C PHE A 211 0.93 -6.90 14.24
N ILE A 212 1.69 -7.74 13.52
CA ILE A 212 3.07 -8.07 13.91
C ILE A 212 3.94 -6.82 13.88
N LYS A 213 3.86 -6.01 12.81
CA LYS A 213 4.61 -4.75 12.70
C LYS A 213 4.29 -3.78 13.83
N ILE A 214 3.03 -3.72 14.24
CA ILE A 214 2.60 -2.87 15.35
C ILE A 214 3.24 -3.36 16.65
N ALA A 215 3.25 -4.67 16.90
CA ALA A 215 3.90 -5.26 18.07
C ALA A 215 5.41 -4.93 18.11
N GLU A 216 6.11 -5.05 16.97
CA GLU A 216 7.52 -4.66 16.84
C GLU A 216 7.75 -3.16 17.07
N ALA A 217 6.83 -2.30 16.62
CA ALA A 217 6.93 -0.87 16.85
C ALA A 217 6.77 -0.49 18.33
N TYR A 218 5.94 -1.23 19.07
CA TYR A 218 5.78 -1.04 20.52
C TYR A 218 6.96 -1.58 21.32
N THR A 219 7.53 -2.72 20.93
CA THR A 219 8.74 -3.24 21.61
C THR A 219 9.94 -2.33 21.40
N ALA A 220 10.05 -1.67 20.24
CA ALA A 220 11.12 -0.70 19.95
C ALA A 220 10.95 0.66 20.67
N ALA A 221 9.80 0.91 21.30
CA ALA A 221 9.50 2.16 22.01
C ALA A 221 9.76 2.10 23.52
N CYS A 222 9.97 0.90 24.07
CA CYS A 222 10.34 0.65 25.47
C CYS A 222 11.85 0.45 25.61
#